data_AF-A0A917KKS9-F1
#
_entry.id   AF-A0A917KKS9-F1
#
_cell.length_a   1.000
_cell.length_b   1.000
_cell.length_c   1.000
_cell.angle_alpha   90.00
_cell.angle_beta   90.00
_cell.angle_gamma   90.00
#
_symmetry.space_group_name_H-M   'P 1'
#
loop_
_entity.id
_entity.type
_entity.pdbx_description
1 polymer ?
#
loop_
_entity_poly.entity_id
_entity_poly.type
_entity_poly.pdbx_seq_one_letter_code
_entity_poly.pdbx_strand_id
1 'polypeptide(L)' 'MKNLTASAHIEPNTRFRVTAFPDRATPFVSLRMGGDFVEIALIASPGTSKALRNLATTAIEAADALDALTADAPEVPGRG' A
#
# COMPACT_ATOMS: atom_id res chain seq x y z
N MET A 1 18.42 5.09 15.52
CA MET A 1 17.13 4.65 14.97
C MET A 1 17.19 3.14 14.82
N LYS A 2 16.16 2.40 15.24
CA LYS A 2 16.06 0.97 14.94
C LYS A 2 15.35 0.87 13.59
N ASN A 3 16.10 0.61 12.53
CA ASN A 3 15.55 0.56 11.18
C ASN A 3 15.05 -0.87 10.95
N LEU A 4 13.74 -1.04 10.78
CA LEU A 4 13.16 -2.30 10.33
C LEU A 4 12.82 -2.13 8.84
N THR A 5 13.47 -2.92 7.99
CA THR A 5 13.13 -3.02 6.57
C THR A 5 12.39 -4.33 6.37
N ALA A 6 11.17 -4.23 5.86
CA ALA A 6 10.39 -5.37 5.40
C ALA A 6 10.04 -5.14 3.93
N SER A 7 10.23 -6.17 3.10
CA SER A 7 9.83 -6.19 1.70
C SER A 7 8.80 -7.28 1.48
N ALA A 8 7.78 -7.00 0.67
CA ALA A 8 6.74 -7.94 0.29
C ALA A 8 6.31 -7.63 -1.14
N HIS A 9 5.84 -8.66 -1.85
CA HIS A 9 5.20 -8.52 -3.15
C HIS A 9 3.70 -8.25 -2.96
N ILE A 10 3.15 -7.32 -3.74
CA ILE A 10 1.71 -7.03 -3.76
C ILE A 10 1.10 -7.82 -4.92
N GLU A 11 0.18 -8.73 -4.59
CA GLU A 11 -0.61 -9.46 -5.57
C GLU A 11 -1.82 -8.64 -6.03
N PRO A 12 -2.33 -8.80 -7.27
CA PRO A 12 -3.48 -8.05 -7.78
C PRO A 12 -4.76 -8.16 -6.94
N ASN A 13 -4.91 -9.24 -6.17
CA ASN A 13 -6.05 -9.50 -5.29
C ASN A 13 -5.81 -9.09 -3.82
N THR A 14 -4.73 -8.36 -3.53
CA THR A 14 -4.42 -7.85 -2.19
C THR A 14 -5.55 -6.97 -1.68
N ARG A 15 -6.02 -7.23 -0.45
CA ARG A 15 -7.07 -6.41 0.18
C ARG A 15 -6.45 -5.29 1.00
N PHE A 16 -7.06 -4.12 0.92
CA PHE A 16 -6.70 -2.94 1.70
C PHE A 16 -7.86 -2.56 2.61
N ARG A 17 -7.59 -2.41 3.91
CA ARG A 17 -8.63 -2.05 4.90
C ARG A 17 -8.15 -0.96 5.83
N VAL A 18 -9.00 0.05 6.03
CA VAL A 18 -8.80 1.08 7.05
C VAL A 18 -9.76 0.82 8.21
N THR A 19 -9.26 0.86 9.43
CA THR A 19 -10.07 0.77 10.65
C THR A 19 -9.65 1.85 11.63
N ALA A 20 -10.60 2.65 12.11
CA ALA A 20 -10.37 3.66 13.12
C ALA A 20 -10.61 3.08 14.52
N PHE A 21 -9.74 3.42 15.46
CA PHE A 21 -9.81 3.04 16.86
C PHE A 21 -9.91 4.33 17.70
N PRO A 22 -11.12 4.84 17.97
CA PRO A 22 -11.33 6.11 18.65
C PRO A 22 -11.22 5.99 20.18
N ASP A 23 -10.18 5.31 20.66
CA ASP A 23 -9.90 5.19 22.10
C ASP A 23 -9.60 6.56 22.72
N ARG A 24 -10.02 6.78 23.98
CA ARG A 24 -9.88 8.08 24.66
C ARG A 24 -8.44 8.38 25.08
N ALA A 25 -7.63 7.36 25.38
CA ALA A 25 -6.26 7.52 25.83
C ALA A 25 -5.27 7.43 24.67
N THR A 26 -5.49 6.51 23.74
CA THR A 26 -4.58 6.26 22.61
C THR A 26 -5.35 6.02 21.31
N PRO A 27 -5.97 7.05 20.72
CA PRO A 27 -6.65 6.91 19.44
C PRO A 27 -5.64 6.66 18.31
N PHE A 28 -6.02 5.85 17.32
CA PHE A 28 -5.22 5.62 16.11
C PHE A 28 -6.08 5.12 14.95
N VAL A 29 -5.49 5.13 13.75
CA VAL A 29 -6.02 4.47 12.55
C VAL A 29 -5.07 3.35 12.16
N SER A 30 -5.62 2.18 11.84
CA SER A 30 -4.87 1.07 11.26
C SER A 30 -5.18 0.97 9.78
N LEU A 31 -4.15 1.04 8.94
CA LEU A 31 -4.21 0.66 7.52
C LEU A 31 -3.59 -0.73 7.38
N ARG A 32 -4.40 -1.70 6.96
CA ARG A 32 -3.99 -3.09 6.77
C ARG A 32 -3.93 -3.43 5.29
N MET A 33 -2.89 -4.15 4.89
CA MET A 33 -2.62 -4.61 3.53
C MET A 33 -2.30 -6.10 3.57
N GLY A 34 -3.02 -6.91 2.80
CA GLY A 34 -2.77 -8.36 2.73
C GLY A 34 -4.04 -9.19 2.69
N GLY A 35 -3.93 -10.41 3.20
CA GLY A 35 -4.99 -11.43 3.20
C GLY A 35 -4.72 -12.52 4.24
N ASP A 36 -5.36 -13.68 4.06
CA ASP A 36 -5.57 -14.70 5.11
C ASP A 36 -4.31 -15.26 5.79
N PHE A 37 -3.11 -15.09 5.19
CA PHE A 37 -1.86 -15.65 5.72
C PHE A 37 -0.88 -14.62 6.28
N VAL A 38 -0.78 -13.43 5.68
CA VAL A 38 0.12 -12.36 6.13
C VAL A 38 -0.56 -11.00 5.92
N GLU A 39 -0.55 -10.17 6.95
CA GLU A 39 -1.01 -8.78 6.90
C GLU A 39 0.08 -7.83 7.38
N ILE A 40 0.27 -6.74 6.63
CA ILE A 40 1.03 -5.58 7.05
C ILE A 40 0.05 -4.58 7.63
N ALA A 41 0.27 -4.17 8.88
CA ALA A 41 -0.53 -3.14 9.54
C ALA A 41 0.32 -1.89 9.81
N LEU A 42 -0.06 -0.77 9.19
CA LEU A 42 0.48 0.55 9.47
C LEU A 42 -0.41 1.23 10.52
N ILE A 43 0.18 1.61 11.65
CA ILE A 43 -0.53 2.26 12.77
C ILE A 43 -0.21 3.74 12.75
N ALA A 44 -1.25 4.57 12.64
CA ALA A 44 -1.15 6.02 12.53
C ALA A 44 -1.88 6.71 13.69
N SER A 45 -1.13 7.44 14.51
CA SER A 45 -1.68 8.23 15.61
C SER A 45 -2.19 9.60 15.11
N PRO A 46 -3.00 10.33 15.90
CA PRO A 46 -3.34 11.72 15.59
C PRO A 46 -2.10 12.56 15.27
N GLY A 47 -2.24 13.48 14.31
CA GLY A 47 -1.16 14.33 13.84
C GLY A 47 -0.33 13.75 12.67
N THR A 48 -0.47 12.47 12.33
CA THR A 48 0.28 11.86 11.22
C THR A 48 -0.48 11.83 9.88
N SER A 49 -1.60 12.55 9.78
CA SER A 49 -2.46 12.55 8.58
C SER A 49 -1.73 12.98 7.31
N LYS A 50 -0.78 13.92 7.42
CA LYS A 50 0.07 14.34 6.29
C LYS A 50 0.92 13.19 5.74
N ALA A 51 1.45 12.33 6.61
CA ALA A 51 2.26 11.18 6.18
C ALA A 51 1.42 10.16 5.40
N LEU A 52 0.17 9.91 5.83
CA LEU A 52 -0.76 9.05 5.10
C LEU A 52 -1.15 9.63 3.74
N ARG A 53 -1.37 10.95 3.66
CA ARG A 53 -1.65 11.62 2.38
C ARG A 53 -0.46 11.48 1.41
N ASN A 54 0.76 11.69 1.89
CA ASN A 54 1.96 11.50 1.08
C ASN A 54 2.09 10.05 0.61
N LEU A 55 1.85 9.06 1.48
CA LEU A 55 1.85 7.65 1.11
C LEU A 55 0.84 7.37 -0.01
N ALA A 56 -0.39 7.89 0.10
CA ALA A 56 -1.42 7.73 -0.92
C ALA A 56 -1.00 8.35 -2.27
N THR A 57 -0.40 9.54 -2.26
CA THR A 57 0.12 10.19 -3.46
C THR A 57 1.20 9.34 -4.13
N THR A 58 2.20 8.87 -3.37
CA THR A 58 3.26 8.01 -3.93
C THR A 58 2.73 6.67 -4.43
N ALA A 59 1.69 6.10 -3.79
CA ALA A 59 1.05 4.89 -4.27
C ALA A 59 0.32 5.10 -5.61
N ILE A 60 -0.31 6.25 -5.83
CA ILE A 60 -0.93 6.62 -7.11
C ILE A 60 0.15 6.77 -8.19
N GLU A 61 1.22 7.52 -7.91
CA GLU A 61 2.34 7.69 -8.84
C GLU A 61 2.97 6.34 -9.24
N ALA A 62 3.09 5.41 -8.29
CA ALA A 62 3.60 4.07 -8.56
C ALA A 62 2.64 3.25 -9.46
N ALA A 63 1.32 3.41 -9.30
CA ALA A 63 0.34 2.78 -10.17
C ALA A 63 0.43 3.32 -11.59
N ASP A 64 0.47 4.64 -11.76
CA ASP A 64 0.62 5.28 -13.08
C ASP A 64 1.90 4.80 -13.79
N ALA A 65 3.00 4.64 -13.04
CA ALA A 65 4.24 4.09 -13.58
C ALA A 65 4.12 2.63 -14.03
N LEU A 66 3.38 1.78 -13.29
CA LEU A 66 3.13 0.39 -13.68
C LEU A 66 2.24 0.30 -14.93
N ASP A 67 1.25 1.17 -15.05
CA ASP A 67 0.38 1.24 -16.23
C ASP A 67 1.18 1.63 -17.47
N ALA A 68 2.08 2.61 -17.36
CA ALA A 68 2.98 3.01 -18.45
C ALA A 68 3.90 1.88 -18.90
N LEU A 69 4.50 1.14 -17.96
CA LEU A 69 5.34 -0.03 -18.27
C LEU A 69 4.57 -1.13 -19.01
N THR A 70 3.27 -1.26 -18.75
CA THR A 70 2.41 -2.25 -19.41
C THR A 70 2.02 -1.80 -20.81
N ALA A 71 1.83 -0.50 -21.03
CA ALA A 71 1.51 0.08 -22.33
C ALA A 71 2.67 -0.01 -23.34
N ASP A 72 3.92 0.07 -22.86
CA ASP A 72 5.14 -0.01 -23.69
C ASP A 72 5.63 -1.44 -23.96
N ALA A 73 4.93 -2.47 -23.45
CA ALA A 73 5.28 -3.85 -23.70
C ALA A 73 5.00 -4.20 -25.18
N PRO A 74 6.01 -4.61 -25.99
CA PRO A 74 5.79 -4.93 -27.39
C PRO A 74 4.81 -6.11 -27.53
N GLU A 75 3.81 -5.97 -28.42
CA GLU A 75 2.99 -7.10 -28.85
C GLU A 75 3.92 -8.20 -29.36
N VAL A 76 3.98 -9.32 -28.65
CA VAL A 76 4.68 -10.51 -29.14
C VAL A 76 3.90 -10.98 -30.37
N PRO A 77 4.48 -10.94 -31.59
CA PRO A 77 3.79 -11.44 -32.75
C PRO A 77 3.61 -12.94 -32.56
N GLY A 78 2.36 -13.38 -32.45
CA GLY A 78 2.02 -14.80 -32.40
C GLY A 78 2.67 -15.50 -33.58
N ARG A 79 3.51 -16.49 -33.29
CA ARG A 79 3.97 -17.48 -34.28
C ARG A 79 2.74 -18.26 -34.75
N GLY A 80 2.22 -17.89 -35.92
CA GLY A 80 1.43 -18.79 -36.76
C GLY A 80 2.31 -19.84 -37.43
#